data_AF-A0A1A7NRB7-F1
#
_entry.id   AF-A0A1A7NRB7-F1
#
_cell.length_a   1.000
_cell.length_b   1.000
_cell.length_c   1.000
_cell.angle_alpha   90.00
_cell.angle_beta   90.00
_cell.angle_gamma   90.00
#
_symmetry.space_group_name_H-M   'P 1'
#
loop_
_entity.id
_entity.type
_entity.pdbx_description
1 polymer ?
#
loop_
_entity_poly.entity_id
_entity_poly.type
_entity_poly.pdbx_seq_one_letter_code
_entity_poly.pdbx_strand_id
1 'polypeptide(L)'
;MPEQKQRQRQVAYFLLWQLLKQIGDERVFIQGITCDENGRPCLLNQTFDFNLSHSGDWVAVILTKRRQHQSVVAIDLEHPKKQRNLARLLAYYATEEELKWWQECQHPEQAFYLSWCAREAILKAKGRGIGAISKVMFEPTQQRFSTSDAPTGTLLFTSTLPFYLACYVEDYREEHCYCYQWDNYKLVPVITKFNRYLVVNLE
;
A
#
# COMPACT_ATOMS: atom_id res chain seq x y z
N MET A 1 18.26 -12.22 1.72
CA MET A 1 18.70 -13.22 0.72
C MET A 1 17.91 -13.00 -0.57
N PRO A 2 18.56 -12.94 -1.74
CA PRO A 2 17.89 -12.72 -3.03
C PRO A 2 16.75 -13.72 -3.34
N GLU A 3 16.94 -14.99 -2.96
CA GLU A 3 15.96 -16.07 -3.15
C GLU A 3 14.63 -15.82 -2.43
N GLN A 4 14.67 -15.23 -1.22
CA GLN A 4 13.46 -14.95 -0.45
C GLN A 4 12.60 -13.86 -1.12
N LYS A 5 13.24 -12.81 -1.67
CA LYS A 5 12.54 -11.76 -2.41
C LYS A 5 11.92 -12.29 -3.69
N GLN A 6 12.63 -13.17 -4.41
CA GLN A 6 12.11 -13.82 -5.60
C GLN A 6 10.89 -14.69 -5.27
N ARG A 7 10.95 -15.49 -4.20
CA ARG A 7 9.83 -16.30 -3.73
C ARG A 7 8.62 -15.46 -3.37
N GLN A 8 8.80 -14.36 -2.62
CA GLN A 8 7.70 -13.45 -2.26
C GLN A 8 7.03 -12.85 -3.50
N ARG A 9 7.83 -12.47 -4.51
CA ARG A 9 7.30 -11.97 -5.79
C ARG A 9 6.49 -13.03 -6.53
N GLN A 10 6.95 -14.28 -6.57
CA GLN A 10 6.19 -15.39 -7.17
C GLN A 10 4.85 -15.62 -6.46
N VAL A 11 4.86 -15.61 -5.12
CA VAL A 11 3.63 -15.71 -4.32
C VAL A 11 2.69 -14.53 -4.60
N ALA A 12 3.22 -13.32 -4.69
CA ALA A 12 2.43 -12.13 -4.99
C ALA A 12 1.76 -12.20 -6.37
N TYR A 13 2.47 -12.66 -7.39
CA TYR A 13 1.90 -12.89 -8.72
C TYR A 13 0.88 -14.02 -8.75
N PHE A 14 1.10 -15.09 -7.98
CA PHE A 14 0.08 -16.13 -7.82
C PHE A 14 -1.19 -15.58 -7.15
N LEU A 15 -1.07 -14.77 -6.11
CA LEU A 15 -2.21 -14.11 -5.47
C LEU A 15 -2.93 -13.14 -6.41
N LEU A 16 -2.20 -12.39 -7.22
CA LEU A 16 -2.77 -11.53 -8.27
C LEU A 16 -3.58 -12.36 -9.27
N TRP A 17 -3.04 -13.49 -9.75
CA TRP A 17 -3.77 -14.40 -10.64
C TRP A 17 -5.03 -14.96 -9.98
N GLN A 18 -4.97 -15.33 -8.69
CA GLN A 18 -6.13 -15.80 -7.93
C GLN A 18 -7.19 -14.71 -7.78
N LEU A 19 -6.80 -13.46 -7.54
CA LEU A 19 -7.73 -12.32 -7.50
C LEU A 19 -8.41 -12.09 -8.85
N LEU A 20 -7.64 -12.12 -9.95
CA LEU A 20 -8.19 -12.00 -11.31
C LEU A 20 -9.16 -13.15 -11.61
N LYS A 21 -8.83 -14.38 -11.21
CA LYS A 21 -9.72 -15.55 -11.34
C LYS A 21 -11.00 -15.39 -10.52
N GLN A 22 -10.91 -14.85 -9.30
CA GLN A 22 -12.07 -14.60 -8.43
C GLN A 22 -13.09 -13.67 -9.08
N ILE A 23 -12.64 -12.73 -9.92
CA ILE A 23 -13.51 -11.78 -10.64
C ILE A 23 -13.81 -12.20 -12.10
N GLY A 24 -13.30 -13.36 -12.55
CA GLY A 24 -13.53 -13.89 -13.90
C GLY A 24 -12.67 -13.29 -15.02
N ASP A 25 -11.56 -12.63 -14.67
CA ASP A 25 -10.64 -11.94 -15.58
C ASP A 25 -9.25 -12.58 -15.64
N GLU A 26 -9.10 -13.88 -15.34
CA GLU A 26 -7.79 -14.56 -15.26
C GLU A 26 -6.97 -14.50 -16.56
N ARG A 27 -7.63 -14.31 -17.72
CA ARG A 27 -6.97 -14.15 -19.03
C ARG A 27 -6.11 -12.90 -19.10
N VAL A 28 -6.40 -11.89 -18.28
CA VAL A 28 -5.60 -10.67 -18.15
C VAL A 28 -4.17 -11.00 -17.72
N PHE A 29 -4.00 -11.96 -16.82
CA PHE A 29 -2.68 -12.36 -16.32
C PHE A 29 -1.81 -13.00 -17.41
N ILE A 30 -2.44 -13.77 -18.31
CA ILE A 30 -1.75 -14.48 -19.42
C ILE A 30 -1.15 -13.50 -20.42
N GLN A 31 -1.75 -12.31 -20.57
CA GLN A 31 -1.21 -11.27 -21.47
C GLN A 31 0.18 -10.80 -21.03
N GLY A 32 0.49 -10.89 -19.74
CA GLY A 32 1.81 -10.62 -19.19
C GLY A 32 1.88 -9.38 -18.30
N ILE A 33 2.99 -9.29 -17.56
CA ILE A 33 3.34 -8.19 -16.66
C ILE A 33 4.61 -7.54 -17.20
N THR A 34 4.58 -6.22 -17.34
CA THR A 34 5.74 -5.38 -17.67
C THR A 34 6.07 -4.46 -16.48
N CYS A 35 7.05 -3.58 -16.64
CA CYS A 35 7.26 -2.46 -15.74
C CYS A 35 7.01 -1.14 -16.48
N ASP A 36 6.54 -0.12 -15.75
CA ASP A 36 6.54 1.25 -16.25
C ASP A 36 7.94 1.88 -16.20
N GLU A 37 8.04 3.15 -16.59
CA GLU A 37 9.28 3.94 -16.60
C GLU A 37 9.95 4.06 -15.21
N ASN A 38 9.20 3.92 -14.13
CA ASN A 38 9.68 3.97 -12.76
C ASN A 38 9.95 2.56 -12.18
N GLY A 39 9.83 1.52 -12.99
CA GLY A 39 10.05 0.13 -12.59
C GLY A 39 8.89 -0.50 -11.82
N ARG A 40 7.72 0.17 -11.75
CA ARG A 40 6.51 -0.36 -11.11
C ARG A 40 5.89 -1.45 -12.00
N PRO A 41 5.62 -2.66 -11.48
CA PRO A 41 4.96 -3.70 -12.26
C PRO A 41 3.55 -3.30 -12.71
N CYS A 42 3.23 -3.54 -13.97
CA CYS A 42 1.95 -3.20 -14.61
C CYS A 42 1.45 -4.35 -15.49
N LEU A 43 0.12 -4.54 -15.54
CA LEU A 43 -0.50 -5.51 -16.47
C LEU A 43 -0.53 -4.91 -17.88
N LEU A 44 -0.21 -5.70 -18.90
CA LEU A 44 -0.26 -5.24 -20.29
C LEU A 44 -1.68 -4.87 -20.76
N ASN A 45 -2.71 -5.46 -20.14
CA ASN A 45 -4.12 -5.28 -20.49
C ASN A 45 -4.69 -3.87 -20.23
N GLN A 46 -4.00 -3.01 -19.47
CA GLN A 46 -4.40 -1.66 -19.04
C GLN A 46 -5.79 -1.53 -18.35
N THR A 47 -6.69 -2.52 -18.39
CA THR A 47 -8.00 -2.50 -17.71
C THR A 47 -7.86 -2.51 -16.19
N PHE A 48 -6.77 -3.07 -15.67
CA PHE A 48 -6.53 -3.22 -14.25
C PHE A 48 -5.26 -2.51 -13.83
N ASP A 49 -5.26 -2.00 -12.62
CA ASP A 49 -4.07 -1.55 -11.92
C ASP A 49 -3.87 -2.39 -10.67
N PHE A 50 -2.62 -2.71 -10.34
CA PHE A 50 -2.31 -3.51 -9.17
C PHE A 50 -1.03 -3.03 -8.50
N ASN A 51 -0.87 -3.42 -7.24
CA ASN A 51 0.39 -3.23 -6.53
C ASN A 51 0.62 -4.37 -5.54
N LEU A 52 1.89 -4.58 -5.19
CA LEU A 52 2.33 -5.68 -4.36
C LEU A 52 3.15 -5.14 -3.20
N SER A 53 2.97 -5.70 -2.01
CA SER A 53 3.91 -5.51 -0.90
C SER A 53 4.18 -6.82 -0.17
N HIS A 54 5.33 -6.90 0.48
CA HIS A 54 5.70 -8.05 1.28
C HIS A 54 6.62 -7.63 2.44
N SER A 55 6.42 -8.21 3.61
CA SER A 55 7.31 -8.02 4.76
C SER A 55 7.29 -9.24 5.67
N GLY A 56 8.48 -9.69 6.07
CA GLY A 56 8.61 -10.96 6.77
C GLY A 56 8.08 -12.12 5.93
N ASP A 57 7.04 -12.80 6.42
CA ASP A 57 6.43 -13.95 5.72
C ASP A 57 5.11 -13.58 5.04
N TRP A 58 4.73 -12.30 5.11
CA TRP A 58 3.46 -11.79 4.61
C TRP A 58 3.63 -11.20 3.22
N VAL A 59 2.59 -11.41 2.39
CA VAL A 59 2.47 -10.86 1.04
C VAL A 59 1.07 -10.29 0.90
N ALA A 60 0.97 -9.09 0.35
CA ALA A 60 -0.29 -8.42 0.07
C ALA A 60 -0.33 -7.98 -1.39
N VAL A 61 -1.53 -8.05 -1.97
CA VAL A 61 -1.83 -7.61 -3.33
C VAL A 61 -3.06 -6.73 -3.27
N ILE A 62 -2.99 -5.58 -3.92
CA ILE A 62 -4.16 -4.75 -4.23
C ILE A 62 -4.39 -4.75 -5.73
N LEU A 63 -5.64 -4.79 -6.14
CA LEU A 63 -6.09 -4.80 -7.53
C LEU A 63 -7.30 -3.89 -7.65
N THR A 64 -7.33 -3.05 -8.67
CA THR A 64 -8.51 -2.26 -9.04
C THR A 64 -8.79 -2.38 -10.52
N LYS A 65 -10.07 -2.30 -10.89
CA LYS A 65 -10.49 -2.13 -12.28
C LYS A 65 -10.49 -0.64 -12.60
N ARG A 66 -9.76 -0.24 -13.63
CA ARG A 66 -9.70 1.15 -14.08
C ARG A 66 -11.07 1.57 -14.62
N ARG A 67 -11.63 2.64 -14.08
CA ARG A 67 -12.87 3.27 -14.58
C ARG A 67 -12.56 4.43 -15.52
N GLN A 68 -11.45 5.12 -15.27
CA GLN A 68 -10.85 6.11 -16.17
C GLN A 68 -9.45 5.64 -16.57
N HIS A 69 -8.78 6.31 -17.50
CA HIS A 69 -7.44 5.92 -17.98
C HIS A 69 -6.36 5.93 -16.88
N GLN A 70 -6.67 6.40 -15.66
CA GLN A 70 -5.64 6.68 -14.66
C GLN A 70 -5.83 6.03 -13.29
N SER A 71 -6.97 5.40 -12.94
CA SER A 71 -7.18 4.86 -11.57
C SER A 71 -6.00 4.03 -11.05
N VAL A 72 -5.28 4.59 -10.07
CA VAL A 72 -4.10 3.97 -9.45
C VAL A 72 -4.42 3.42 -8.06
N VAL A 73 -3.84 2.26 -7.74
CA VAL A 73 -3.77 1.71 -6.39
C VAL A 73 -2.34 1.38 -5.99
N ALA A 74 -2.09 1.46 -4.69
CA ALA A 74 -0.85 1.00 -4.10
C ALA A 74 -1.07 0.41 -2.72
N ILE A 75 -0.20 -0.53 -2.33
CA ILE A 75 -0.29 -1.19 -1.04
C ILE A 75 1.09 -1.22 -0.41
N ASP A 76 1.15 -0.99 0.89
CA ASP A 76 2.33 -1.24 1.67
C ASP A 76 2.03 -2.04 2.94
N LEU A 77 2.96 -2.94 3.28
CA LEU A 77 2.81 -3.90 4.36
C LEU A 77 4.14 -3.94 5.13
N GLU A 78 4.07 -3.73 6.44
CA GLU A 78 5.23 -3.84 7.32
C GLU A 78 4.94 -4.79 8.48
N HIS A 79 5.78 -5.80 8.62
CA HIS A 79 5.74 -6.73 9.75
C HIS A 79 6.95 -6.47 10.66
N PRO A 80 6.75 -5.97 11.90
CA PRO A 80 7.82 -5.54 12.81
C PRO A 80 8.61 -6.73 13.40
N LYS A 81 9.32 -7.50 12.58
CA LYS A 81 10.14 -8.65 13.04
C LYS A 81 11.40 -8.26 13.81
N LYS A 82 11.85 -7.00 13.68
CA LYS A 82 13.10 -6.51 14.27
C LYS A 82 12.86 -5.16 14.94
N GLN A 83 13.44 -4.98 16.12
CA GLN A 83 13.44 -3.69 16.79
C GLN A 83 14.21 -2.67 15.95
N ARG A 84 13.58 -1.52 15.69
CA ARG A 84 14.14 -0.42 14.91
C ARG A 84 14.19 0.82 15.80
N ASN A 85 15.16 1.70 15.56
CA ASN A 85 15.16 3.01 16.18
C ASN A 85 14.16 3.91 15.44
N LEU A 86 12.90 3.90 15.89
CA LEU A 86 11.80 4.61 15.24
C LEU A 86 12.02 6.13 15.22
N ALA A 87 12.54 6.69 16.32
CA ALA A 87 12.85 8.11 16.42
C ALA A 87 13.88 8.55 15.35
N ARG A 88 14.93 7.74 15.11
CA ARG A 88 15.91 8.01 14.05
C ARG A 88 15.30 7.95 12.65
N LEU A 89 14.38 7.01 12.42
CA LEU A 89 13.70 6.89 11.13
C LEU A 89 12.75 8.06 10.90
N LEU A 90 11.99 8.48 11.90
CA LEU A 90 11.11 9.65 11.81
C LEU A 90 11.91 10.93 11.56
N ALA A 91 13.04 11.12 12.24
CA ALA A 91 13.89 12.29 12.04
C ALA A 91 14.42 12.46 10.60
N TYR A 92 14.33 11.41 9.77
CA TYR A 92 14.70 11.48 8.35
C TYR A 92 13.63 12.16 7.47
N TYR A 93 12.34 12.12 7.87
CA TYR A 93 11.25 12.50 6.97
C TYR A 93 10.09 13.26 7.61
N ALA A 94 9.91 13.16 8.92
CA ALA A 94 8.82 13.78 9.64
C ALA A 94 9.14 15.24 9.95
N THR A 95 8.13 16.10 9.88
CA THR A 95 8.24 17.49 10.36
C THR A 95 8.36 17.55 11.89
N GLU A 96 8.73 18.72 12.43
CA GLU A 96 8.73 18.93 13.88
C GLU A 96 7.35 18.70 14.51
N GLU A 97 6.28 19.09 13.81
CA GLU A 97 4.90 18.88 14.24
C GLU A 97 4.55 17.38 14.26
N GLU A 98 4.92 16.63 13.22
CA GLU A 98 4.73 15.18 13.18
C GLU A 98 5.51 14.46 14.30
N LEU A 99 6.75 14.90 14.55
CA LEU A 99 7.58 14.33 15.62
C LEU A 99 6.96 14.58 16.99
N LYS A 100 6.48 15.80 17.25
CA LYS A 100 5.80 16.14 18.51
C LYS A 100 4.52 15.33 18.69
N TRP A 101 3.70 15.26 17.64
CA TRP A 101 2.49 14.41 17.65
C TRP A 101 2.82 12.95 17.96
N TRP A 102 3.87 12.41 17.33
CA TRP A 102 4.30 11.03 17.56
C TRP A 102 4.74 10.78 19.01
N GLN A 103 5.45 11.73 19.62
CA GLN A 103 5.88 11.65 21.02
C GLN A 103 4.71 11.67 22.02
N GLU A 104 3.61 12.32 21.66
CA GLU A 104 2.40 12.42 22.48
C GLU A 104 1.43 11.24 22.29
N CYS A 105 1.66 10.37 21.30
CA CYS A 105 0.81 9.22 21.04
C CYS A 105 0.91 8.15 22.14
N GLN A 106 -0.25 7.60 22.55
CA GLN A 106 -0.32 6.46 23.47
C GLN A 106 0.33 5.18 22.90
N HIS A 107 0.30 5.03 21.57
CA HIS A 107 0.86 3.88 20.85
C HIS A 107 1.86 4.34 19.79
N PRO A 108 3.08 4.75 20.19
CA PRO A 108 4.06 5.36 19.29
C PRO A 108 4.51 4.42 18.17
N GLU A 109 4.58 3.11 18.41
CA GLU A 109 4.89 2.14 17.34
C GLU A 109 3.81 2.12 16.26
N GLN A 110 2.54 2.09 16.64
CA GLN A 110 1.43 2.12 15.68
C GLN A 110 1.39 3.45 14.91
N ALA A 111 1.64 4.56 15.61
CA ALA A 111 1.73 5.90 15.00
C ALA A 111 2.88 6.00 13.98
N PHE A 112 4.04 5.41 14.31
CA PHE A 112 5.15 5.30 13.38
C PHE A 112 4.75 4.52 12.13
N TYR A 113 4.20 3.32 12.28
CA TYR A 113 3.86 2.46 11.14
C TYR A 113 2.69 3.01 10.31
N LEU A 114 1.77 3.76 10.90
CA LEU A 114 0.80 4.56 10.16
C LEU A 114 1.52 5.54 9.24
N SER A 115 2.38 6.40 9.80
CA SER A 115 3.12 7.40 9.02
C SER A 115 3.99 6.75 7.94
N TRP A 116 4.73 5.69 8.30
CA TRP A 116 5.63 4.98 7.39
C TRP A 116 4.90 4.28 6.23
N CYS A 117 3.98 3.36 6.53
CA CYS A 117 3.31 2.57 5.51
C CYS A 117 2.45 3.45 4.60
N ALA A 118 1.83 4.50 5.16
CA ALA A 118 1.10 5.49 4.39
C ALA A 118 1.97 6.12 3.29
N ARG A 119 3.15 6.61 3.66
CA ARG A 119 4.07 7.30 2.75
C ARG A 119 4.59 6.34 1.68
N GLU A 120 4.97 5.12 2.07
CA GLU A 120 5.39 4.10 1.11
C GLU A 120 4.26 3.73 0.15
N ALA A 121 3.04 3.50 0.63
CA ALA A 121 1.89 3.20 -0.23
C ALA A 121 1.61 4.35 -1.21
N ILE A 122 1.56 5.60 -0.74
CA ILE A 122 1.32 6.78 -1.57
C ILE A 122 2.40 6.90 -2.66
N LEU A 123 3.68 6.76 -2.32
CA LEU A 123 4.78 6.87 -3.28
C LEU A 123 4.81 5.73 -4.29
N LYS A 124 4.46 4.50 -3.85
CA LYS A 124 4.36 3.33 -4.73
C LYS A 124 3.27 3.47 -5.80
N ALA A 125 2.31 4.38 -5.64
CA ALA A 125 1.30 4.67 -6.65
C ALA A 125 1.93 5.10 -7.98
N LYS A 126 2.94 5.99 -7.96
CA LYS A 126 3.69 6.44 -9.15
C LYS A 126 5.07 5.76 -9.29
N GLY A 127 5.31 4.64 -8.62
CA GLY A 127 6.61 3.94 -8.68
C GLY A 127 7.77 4.70 -8.01
N ARG A 128 7.48 5.68 -7.15
CA ARG A 128 8.50 6.39 -6.38
C ARG A 128 8.96 5.52 -5.21
N GLY A 129 10.26 5.55 -4.93
CA GLY A 129 10.87 4.82 -3.82
C GLY A 129 11.02 5.65 -2.55
N ILE A 130 11.61 5.02 -1.52
CA ILE A 130 11.87 5.60 -0.20
C ILE A 130 12.66 6.93 -0.22
N GLY A 131 13.43 7.21 -1.27
CA GLY A 131 14.14 8.49 -1.43
C GLY A 131 13.22 9.72 -1.53
N ALA A 132 11.92 9.52 -1.76
CA ALA A 132 10.90 10.58 -1.79
C ALA A 132 10.02 10.61 -0.53
N ILE A 133 10.33 9.83 0.51
CA ILE A 133 9.49 9.68 1.71
C ILE A 133 9.16 11.02 2.41
N SER A 134 10.09 11.98 2.39
CA SER A 134 9.93 13.33 2.94
C SER A 134 9.08 14.28 2.07
N LYS A 135 8.74 13.89 0.84
CA LYS A 135 7.88 14.66 -0.07
C LYS A 135 6.38 14.43 0.13
N VAL A 136 6.04 13.47 0.98
CA VAL A 136 4.70 13.37 1.53
C VAL A 136 4.71 14.21 2.81
N MET A 137 3.61 14.83 3.19
CA MET A 137 3.45 15.44 4.51
C MET A 137 2.25 14.79 5.17
N PHE A 138 2.33 14.54 6.48
CA PHE A 138 1.21 14.01 7.25
C PHE A 138 0.77 15.07 8.25
N GLU A 139 -0.53 15.33 8.26
CA GLU A 139 -1.20 16.24 9.17
C GLU A 139 -2.16 15.42 10.03
N PRO A 140 -1.72 14.94 11.20
CA PRO A 140 -2.45 13.94 11.97
C PRO A 140 -3.81 14.42 12.46
N THR A 141 -3.90 15.71 12.84
CA THR A 141 -5.13 16.35 13.33
C THR A 141 -6.23 16.40 12.27
N GLN A 142 -5.85 16.52 11.00
CA GLN A 142 -6.77 16.55 9.86
C GLN A 142 -6.96 15.17 9.22
N GLN A 143 -6.26 14.13 9.71
CA GLN A 143 -6.21 12.81 9.10
C GLN A 143 -5.89 12.89 7.61
N ARG A 144 -4.90 13.72 7.25
CA ARG A 144 -4.61 14.10 5.87
C ARG A 144 -3.14 13.90 5.53
N PHE A 145 -2.89 13.35 4.35
CA PHE A 145 -1.59 13.36 3.69
C PHE A 145 -1.62 14.31 2.50
N SER A 146 -0.52 15.00 2.23
CA SER A 146 -0.37 15.87 1.07
C SER A 146 0.95 15.61 0.35
N THR A 147 0.94 15.65 -0.98
CA THR A 147 2.13 15.38 -1.81
C THR A 147 1.88 15.83 -3.26
N SER A 148 2.94 16.01 -4.06
CA SER A 148 2.84 16.09 -5.53
C SER A 148 3.10 14.74 -6.23
N ASP A 149 3.61 13.75 -5.50
CA ASP A 149 4.04 12.46 -6.05
C ASP A 149 2.90 11.42 -6.17
N ALA A 150 1.65 11.79 -5.88
CA ALA A 150 0.47 10.94 -6.06
C ALA A 150 -0.79 11.76 -6.37
N PRO A 151 -1.76 11.22 -7.12
CA PRO A 151 -3.08 11.85 -7.28
C PRO A 151 -3.82 12.03 -5.94
N THR A 152 -4.85 12.87 -5.95
CA THR A 152 -5.80 12.93 -4.82
C THR A 152 -6.52 11.59 -4.68
N GLY A 153 -6.68 11.11 -3.45
CA GLY A 153 -7.29 9.81 -3.19
C GLY A 153 -7.55 9.57 -1.72
N THR A 154 -7.76 8.30 -1.38
CA THR A 154 -7.95 7.84 0.00
C THR A 154 -6.86 6.86 0.38
N LEU A 155 -6.32 7.03 1.58
CA LEU A 155 -5.47 6.05 2.22
C LEU A 155 -6.27 5.31 3.28
N LEU A 156 -6.24 3.97 3.20
CA LEU A 156 -6.79 3.06 4.19
C LEU A 156 -5.64 2.50 5.01
N PHE A 157 -5.77 2.49 6.33
CA PHE A 157 -4.76 1.92 7.22
C PHE A 157 -5.39 1.02 8.27
N THR A 158 -4.72 -0.09 8.58
CA THR A 158 -5.11 -0.96 9.70
C THR A 158 -3.90 -1.47 10.46
N SER A 159 -4.07 -1.52 11.79
CA SER A 159 -3.14 -2.12 12.75
C SER A 159 -3.76 -3.34 13.45
N THR A 160 -4.92 -3.83 12.99
CA THR A 160 -5.63 -4.97 13.61
C THR A 160 -5.17 -6.33 13.09
N LEU A 161 -4.30 -6.33 12.06
CA LEU A 161 -3.72 -7.53 11.49
C LEU A 161 -2.38 -7.84 12.21
N PRO A 162 -1.81 -9.04 12.02
CA PRO A 162 -0.47 -9.37 12.55
C PRO A 162 0.66 -8.50 11.97
N PHE A 163 0.36 -7.57 11.07
CA PHE A 163 1.25 -6.63 10.41
C PHE A 163 0.49 -5.30 10.19
N TYR A 164 1.22 -4.23 9.89
CA TYR A 164 0.62 -2.97 9.50
C TYR A 164 0.37 -2.95 8.00
N LEU A 165 -0.79 -2.47 7.59
CA LEU A 165 -1.21 -2.44 6.20
C LEU A 165 -1.73 -1.06 5.83
N ALA A 166 -1.18 -0.48 4.78
CA ALA A 166 -1.66 0.75 4.17
C ALA A 166 -2.05 0.49 2.70
N CYS A 167 -3.22 0.94 2.30
CA CYS A 167 -3.71 0.86 0.92
C CYS A 167 -4.06 2.26 0.43
N TYR A 168 -3.38 2.74 -0.61
CA TYR A 168 -3.74 3.96 -1.32
C TYR A 168 -4.66 3.62 -2.50
N VAL A 169 -5.75 4.37 -2.65
CA VAL A 169 -6.75 4.21 -3.70
C VAL A 169 -7.19 5.58 -4.21
N GLU A 170 -7.00 5.85 -5.50
CA GLU A 170 -7.40 7.13 -6.12
C GLU A 170 -8.93 7.34 -6.15
N ASP A 171 -9.70 6.41 -6.75
CA ASP A 171 -11.17 6.44 -6.81
C ASP A 171 -11.79 5.51 -5.75
N TYR A 172 -11.58 5.84 -4.47
CA TYR A 172 -12.08 5.02 -3.37
C TYR A 172 -13.61 5.06 -3.25
N ARG A 173 -14.22 3.87 -3.17
CA ARG A 173 -15.64 3.69 -2.83
C ARG A 173 -15.79 2.47 -1.94
N GLU A 174 -16.36 2.69 -0.75
CA GLU A 174 -16.42 1.67 0.31
C GLU A 174 -17.18 0.42 -0.13
N GLU A 175 -18.27 0.57 -0.88
CA GLU A 175 -19.09 -0.52 -1.43
C GLU A 175 -18.38 -1.35 -2.51
N HIS A 176 -17.22 -0.89 -2.99
CA HIS A 176 -16.40 -1.56 -3.99
C HIS A 176 -15.06 -2.06 -3.43
N CYS A 177 -14.89 -2.06 -2.11
CA CYS A 177 -13.68 -2.55 -1.46
C CYS A 177 -13.92 -3.93 -0.84
N TYR A 178 -13.18 -4.92 -1.34
CA TYR A 178 -13.27 -6.32 -0.89
C TYR A 178 -11.92 -6.77 -0.38
N CYS A 179 -11.90 -7.38 0.81
CA CYS A 179 -10.69 -7.97 1.39
C CYS A 179 -10.80 -9.49 1.36
N TYR A 180 -9.70 -10.13 0.97
CA TYR A 180 -9.60 -11.58 0.94
C TYR A 180 -8.33 -12.03 1.66
N GLN A 181 -8.41 -13.18 2.31
CA GLN A 181 -7.26 -13.87 2.87
C GLN A 181 -7.08 -15.21 2.15
N TRP A 182 -5.82 -15.60 1.92
CA TRP A 182 -5.50 -16.93 1.46
C TRP A 182 -5.66 -17.93 2.62
N ASP A 183 -6.60 -18.84 2.49
CA ASP A 183 -6.86 -19.91 3.46
C ASP A 183 -7.33 -21.18 2.73
N ASN A 184 -6.88 -22.35 3.18
CA ASN A 184 -7.27 -23.65 2.63
C ASN A 184 -7.25 -23.70 1.08
N TYR A 185 -6.17 -23.20 0.48
CA TYR A 185 -5.92 -23.17 -0.96
C TYR A 185 -6.88 -22.30 -1.79
N LYS A 186 -7.56 -21.34 -1.17
CA LYS A 186 -8.47 -20.39 -1.86
C LYS A 186 -8.43 -19.01 -1.21
N LEU A 187 -8.98 -18.02 -1.93
CA LEU A 187 -9.26 -16.69 -1.37
C LEU A 187 -10.60 -16.72 -0.65
N VAL A 188 -10.61 -16.37 0.63
CA VAL A 188 -11.80 -16.30 1.47
C VAL A 188 -12.07 -14.84 1.83
N PRO A 189 -13.29 -14.32 1.67
CA PRO A 189 -13.63 -12.96 2.08
C PRO A 189 -13.40 -12.76 3.57
N VAL A 190 -12.83 -11.62 3.94
CA VAL A 190 -12.61 -11.22 5.34
C VAL A 190 -13.09 -9.80 5.55
N ILE A 191 -13.61 -9.52 6.75
CA ILE A 191 -13.98 -8.16 7.16
C ILE A 191 -12.81 -7.56 7.92
N THR A 192 -12.19 -6.55 7.33
CA THR A 192 -11.08 -5.81 7.93
C THR A 192 -11.51 -4.38 8.16
N LYS A 193 -11.29 -3.86 9.39
CA LYS A 193 -11.56 -2.46 9.70
C LYS A 193 -10.36 -1.62 9.30
N PHE A 194 -10.62 -0.55 8.55
CA PHE A 194 -9.62 0.44 8.14
C PHE A 194 -9.98 1.81 8.68
N ASN A 195 -8.97 2.50 9.22
CA ASN A 195 -9.01 3.94 9.38
C ASN A 195 -8.79 4.58 8.01
N ARG A 196 -9.42 5.73 7.77
CA ARG A 196 -9.38 6.44 6.49
C ARG A 196 -8.67 7.77 6.66
N TYR A 197 -7.84 8.10 5.68
CA TYR A 197 -7.11 9.35 5.62
C TYR A 197 -7.25 9.94 4.21
N LEU A 198 -7.42 11.25 4.12
CA LEU A 198 -7.45 11.94 2.85
C LEU A 198 -6.03 12.05 2.29
N VAL A 199 -5.84 11.84 0.99
CA VAL A 199 -4.59 12.16 0.29
C VAL A 199 -4.89 13.26 -0.71
N VAL A 200 -4.19 14.39 -0.59
CA VAL A 200 -4.39 15.57 -1.44
C VAL A 200 -3.17 15.78 -2.33
N ASN A 201 -3.41 15.86 -3.64
CA ASN A 201 -2.39 16.32 -4.57
C ASN A 201 -2.24 17.86 -4.45
N LEU A 202 -1.00 18.34 -4.37
CA LEU A 202 -0.65 19.76 -4.25
C LEU A 202 -0.35 20.46 -5.59
N GLU A 203 -0.36 19.72 -6.71
CA GLU A 203 -0.23 20.25 -8.08
C GLU A 203 -1.55 20.78 -8.66
#